data_AF-A0A938MHE5-F1
#
_entry.id   AF-A0A938MHE5-F1
#
_cell.length_a   1.000
_cell.length_b   1.000
_cell.length_c   1.000
_cell.angle_alpha   90.00
_cell.angle_beta   90.00
_cell.angle_gamma   90.00
#
_symmetry.space_group_name_H-M   'P 1'
#
loop_
_entity.id
_entity.type
_entity.pdbx_description
1 polymer ?
#
loop_
_entity_poly.entity_id
_entity_poly.type
_entity_poly.pdbx_seq_one_letter_code
_entity_poly.pdbx_strand_id
1 'polypeptide(L)'
;MRKAISVMCASLLLCACGMATGEPPQKELLKDYRGGVRPPEDLYDTYAAFVKAIETADQSSIQNHCLPHSVTFTIRSRSEKTREFGEDMNIPFLKNGFHRYILDLRKDSDDTYLIRTVSSYMWFVRTKSEGWKLYRYGDKPIQ
;
A
#
# COMPACT_ATOMS: atom_id res chain seq x y z
N MET A 1 70.38 -10.73 4.44
CA MET A 1 69.95 -11.77 3.47
C MET A 1 68.62 -11.34 2.85
N ARG A 2 68.48 -11.52 1.54
CA ARG A 2 67.37 -11.10 0.68
C ARG A 2 66.19 -12.09 0.73
N LYS A 3 64.97 -11.59 0.48
CA LYS A 3 63.88 -12.10 -0.41
C LYS A 3 62.48 -11.86 0.21
N ALA A 4 61.67 -10.96 -0.38
CA ALA A 4 60.66 -11.16 -1.44
C ALA A 4 59.26 -11.43 -0.82
N ILE A 5 58.39 -10.42 -0.73
CA ILE A 5 57.27 -10.12 -1.66
C ILE A 5 56.39 -11.34 -1.91
N SER A 6 55.16 -11.32 -1.37
CA SER A 6 54.01 -11.97 -2.01
C SER A 6 52.83 -11.00 -1.98
N VAL A 7 52.52 -10.50 -3.17
CA VAL A 7 51.34 -9.72 -3.54
C VAL A 7 50.24 -10.71 -3.94
N MET A 8 48.99 -10.20 -3.99
CA MET A 8 47.77 -10.80 -4.56
C MET A 8 46.92 -11.58 -3.54
N CYS A 9 45.59 -11.47 -3.53
CA CYS A 9 44.69 -11.07 -4.60
C CYS A 9 43.44 -10.43 -3.97
N ALA A 10 43.17 -9.16 -4.30
CA ALA A 10 41.91 -8.51 -3.98
C ALA A 10 40.88 -8.96 -5.01
N SER A 11 40.06 -9.95 -4.64
CA SER A 11 38.89 -10.33 -5.42
C SER A 11 37.82 -9.25 -5.26
N LEU A 12 37.84 -8.24 -6.14
CA LEU A 12 36.68 -7.39 -6.38
C LEU A 12 35.57 -8.27 -6.99
N LEU A 13 34.62 -8.69 -6.15
CA LEU A 13 33.31 -9.12 -6.61
C LEU A 13 32.61 -7.89 -7.22
N LEU A 14 32.66 -7.76 -8.55
CA LEU A 14 31.70 -6.96 -9.28
C LEU A 14 30.33 -7.60 -9.07
N CYS A 15 29.58 -7.07 -8.11
CA CYS A 15 28.15 -7.33 -8.01
C CYS A 15 27.50 -6.63 -9.22
N ALA A 16 27.27 -7.39 -10.28
CA ALA A 16 26.46 -6.94 -11.41
C ALA A 16 25.02 -6.77 -10.92
N CYS A 17 24.71 -5.58 -10.38
CA CYS A 17 23.33 -5.12 -10.26
C CYS A 17 22.78 -5.00 -11.69
N GLY A 18 22.13 -6.07 -12.15
CA GLY A 18 21.24 -5.99 -13.29
C GLY A 18 20.22 -4.90 -13.00
N MET A 19 20.36 -3.76 -13.68
CA MET A 19 19.35 -2.72 -13.66
C MET A 19 18.15 -3.27 -14.40
N ALA A 20 17.24 -3.90 -13.66
CA ALA A 20 15.90 -4.14 -14.14
C ALA A 20 15.30 -2.74 -14.42
N THR A 21 15.19 -2.39 -15.70
CA THR A 21 14.46 -1.21 -16.20
C THR A 21 12.95 -1.39 -16.06
N GLY A 22 12.51 -2.11 -15.02
CA GLY A 22 11.12 -2.11 -14.61
C GLY A 22 10.81 -0.72 -14.09
N GLU A 23 9.71 -0.15 -14.56
CA GLU A 23 9.14 1.00 -13.87
C GLU A 23 9.03 0.67 -12.38
N PRO A 24 9.24 1.65 -11.48
CA PRO A 24 9.08 1.40 -10.05
C PRO A 24 7.75 0.67 -9.85
N PRO A 25 7.68 -0.41 -9.05
CA PRO A 25 6.44 -1.17 -8.84
C PRO A 25 5.28 -0.27 -8.41
N GLN A 26 5.60 0.91 -7.87
CA GLN A 26 4.70 2.02 -7.62
C GLN A 26 4.32 2.81 -8.90
N LYS A 27 4.28 2.27 -10.11
CA LYS A 27 3.44 2.87 -11.19
C LYS A 27 2.26 1.98 -11.52
N GLU A 28 2.35 0.71 -11.16
CA GLU A 28 1.33 -0.29 -11.44
C GLU A 28 0.01 0.03 -10.74
N LEU A 29 0.03 0.61 -9.53
CA LEU A 29 -1.20 0.91 -8.78
C LEU A 29 -2.04 2.04 -9.42
N LEU A 30 -1.48 2.80 -10.37
CA LEU A 30 -2.16 3.87 -11.11
C LEU A 30 -2.62 3.44 -12.51
N LYS A 31 -2.48 2.16 -12.90
CA LYS A 31 -2.82 1.71 -14.26
C LYS A 31 -4.28 2.01 -14.67
N ASP A 32 -5.19 1.94 -13.69
CA ASP A 32 -6.62 2.18 -13.88
C ASP A 32 -7.04 3.59 -13.42
N TYR A 33 -6.07 4.47 -13.13
CA TYR A 33 -6.32 5.81 -12.65
C TYR A 33 -6.98 6.66 -13.75
N ARG A 34 -8.10 7.31 -13.40
CA ARG A 34 -8.85 8.21 -14.28
C ARG A 34 -9.13 9.58 -13.65
N GLY A 35 -8.63 9.81 -12.43
CA GLY A 35 -8.81 11.08 -11.72
C GLY A 35 -7.93 12.20 -12.26
N GLY A 36 -8.28 13.45 -11.90
CA GLY A 36 -7.51 14.65 -12.25
C GLY A 36 -6.52 15.11 -11.18
N VAL A 37 -6.47 14.45 -10.02
CA VAL A 37 -5.69 14.87 -8.85
C VAL A 37 -4.43 14.03 -8.73
N ARG A 38 -3.26 14.63 -8.95
CA ARG A 38 -2.00 13.93 -8.73
C ARG A 38 -1.85 13.54 -7.24
N PRO A 39 -1.68 12.25 -6.89
CA PRO A 39 -1.39 11.87 -5.52
C PRO A 39 -0.08 12.50 -5.03
N PRO A 40 -0.01 12.99 -3.78
CA PRO A 40 1.26 13.20 -3.10
C PRO A 40 2.09 11.91 -3.14
N GLU A 41 3.40 12.03 -3.39
CA GLU A 41 4.30 10.89 -3.52
C GLU A 41 4.34 10.05 -2.24
N ASP A 42 4.39 10.70 -1.07
CA ASP A 42 4.38 10.05 0.24
C ASP A 42 3.05 9.34 0.57
N LEU A 43 1.92 9.89 0.12
CA LEU A 43 0.61 9.22 0.23
C LEU A 43 0.60 7.94 -0.60
N TYR A 44 1.15 8.03 -1.80
CA TYR A 44 1.15 6.94 -2.74
C TYR A 44 2.08 5.79 -2.31
N ASP A 45 3.26 6.11 -1.78
CA ASP A 45 4.13 5.12 -1.13
C ASP A 45 3.46 4.46 0.08
N THR A 46 2.75 5.25 0.88
CA THR A 46 1.97 4.73 2.02
C THR A 46 0.90 3.75 1.56
N TYR A 47 0.17 4.09 0.49
CA TYR A 47 -0.84 3.22 -0.10
C TYR A 47 -0.21 1.92 -0.65
N ALA A 48 0.93 2.01 -1.33
CA ALA A 48 1.64 0.84 -1.83
C ALA A 48 2.09 -0.09 -0.69
N ALA A 49 2.58 0.47 0.42
CA ALA A 49 2.92 -0.31 1.61
C ALA A 49 1.69 -0.95 2.26
N PHE A 50 0.58 -0.23 2.33
CA PHE A 50 -0.70 -0.76 2.80
C PHE A 50 -1.22 -1.92 1.94
N VAL A 51 -1.12 -1.82 0.60
CA VAL A 51 -1.48 -2.90 -0.33
C VAL A 51 -0.62 -4.15 -0.05
N LYS A 52 0.69 -3.99 0.15
CA LYS A 52 1.56 -5.11 0.53
C LYS A 52 1.19 -5.73 1.88
N ALA A 53 0.77 -4.92 2.85
CA ALA A 53 0.27 -5.42 4.13
C ALA A 53 -1.04 -6.21 3.97
N ILE A 54 -1.90 -5.85 3.02
CA ILE A 54 -3.09 -6.64 2.69
C ILE A 54 -2.71 -8.01 2.10
N GLU A 55 -1.66 -8.09 1.28
CA GLU A 55 -1.22 -9.35 0.67
C GLU A 55 -0.80 -10.40 1.69
N THR A 56 -0.33 -9.99 2.88
CA THR A 56 -0.02 -10.94 3.99
C THR A 56 -1.26 -11.40 4.74
N ALA A 57 -2.39 -10.70 4.58
CA ALA A 57 -3.64 -10.89 5.32
C ALA A 57 -3.48 -10.91 6.85
N ASP A 58 -2.40 -10.31 7.37
CA ASP A 58 -2.16 -10.19 8.80
C ASP A 58 -2.74 -8.88 9.33
N GLN A 59 -3.66 -8.98 10.29
CA GLN A 59 -4.34 -7.81 10.85
C GLN A 59 -3.35 -6.81 11.45
N SER A 60 -2.32 -7.29 12.15
CA SER A 60 -1.35 -6.41 12.82
C SER A 60 -0.57 -5.58 11.80
N SER A 61 -0.14 -6.22 10.71
CA SER A 61 0.54 -5.57 9.59
C SER A 61 -0.33 -4.49 8.96
N ILE A 62 -1.61 -4.78 8.70
CA ILE A 62 -2.56 -3.80 8.13
C ILE A 62 -2.81 -2.66 9.12
N GLN A 63 -2.99 -2.97 10.40
CA GLN A 63 -3.28 -2.00 11.45
C GLN A 63 -2.15 -0.97 11.63
N ASN A 64 -0.89 -1.32 11.35
CA ASN A 64 0.23 -0.38 11.39
C ASN A 64 0.09 0.80 10.39
N HIS A 65 -0.73 0.63 9.34
CA HIS A 65 -1.04 1.68 8.37
C HIS A 65 -2.28 2.50 8.73
N CYS A 66 -3.01 2.11 9.78
CA CYS A 66 -4.21 2.77 10.24
C CYS A 66 -3.90 3.74 11.39
N LEU A 67 -4.68 4.79 11.52
CA LEU A 67 -4.69 5.63 12.71
C LEU A 67 -5.26 4.79 13.88
N PRO A 68 -4.69 4.83 15.09
CA PRO A 68 -5.19 4.06 16.21
C PRO A 68 -6.69 4.27 16.45
N HIS A 69 -7.44 3.19 16.69
CA HIS A 69 -8.88 3.19 16.98
C HIS A 69 -9.81 3.74 15.89
N SER A 70 -9.29 4.07 14.70
CA SER A 70 -10.07 4.71 13.64
C SER A 70 -10.81 3.71 12.73
N VAL A 71 -10.26 2.50 12.57
CA VAL A 71 -10.80 1.45 11.70
C VAL A 71 -11.12 0.23 12.54
N THR A 72 -12.32 -0.31 12.35
CA THR A 72 -12.73 -1.57 12.97
C THR A 72 -12.36 -2.73 12.06
N PHE A 73 -11.76 -3.78 12.62
CA PHE A 73 -11.41 -5.00 11.90
C PHE A 73 -12.38 -6.12 12.23
N THR A 74 -12.73 -6.93 11.23
CA THR A 74 -13.50 -8.14 11.43
C THR A 74 -12.83 -9.34 10.77
N ILE A 75 -12.80 -10.45 11.52
CA ILE A 75 -12.16 -11.70 11.07
C ILE A 75 -13.22 -12.69 10.54
N ARG A 76 -14.48 -12.53 10.97
CA ARG A 76 -15.58 -13.39 10.53
C ARG A 76 -16.00 -13.00 9.11
N SER A 77 -16.23 -14.00 8.26
CA SER A 77 -16.86 -13.77 6.97
C SER A 77 -18.23 -13.11 7.14
N ARG A 78 -18.51 -12.12 6.30
CA ARG A 78 -19.84 -11.51 6.24
C ARG A 78 -20.85 -12.49 5.64
N SER A 79 -22.14 -12.23 5.88
CA SER A 79 -23.22 -12.97 5.21
C SER A 79 -23.15 -12.80 3.70
N GLU A 80 -23.71 -13.74 2.92
CA GLU A 80 -23.72 -13.64 1.45
C GLU A 80 -24.30 -12.31 0.95
N LYS A 81 -25.34 -11.80 1.62
CA LYS A 81 -26.00 -10.53 1.26
C LYS A 81 -25.11 -9.29 1.47
N THR A 82 -24.12 -9.39 2.34
CA THR A 82 -23.26 -8.26 2.74
C THR A 82 -21.78 -8.54 2.47
N ARG A 83 -21.47 -9.60 1.71
CA ARG A 83 -20.09 -10.06 1.50
C ARG A 83 -19.16 -8.97 0.96
N GLU A 84 -19.70 -8.10 0.12
CA GLU A 84 -18.96 -7.06 -0.61
C GLU A 84 -19.23 -5.64 -0.09
N PHE A 85 -19.96 -5.50 1.03
CA PHE A 85 -20.35 -4.20 1.59
C PHE A 85 -20.09 -4.12 3.10
N GLY A 86 -19.56 -2.99 3.55
CA GLY A 86 -19.37 -2.70 4.97
C GLY A 86 -18.48 -1.49 5.23
N GLU A 87 -18.47 -1.01 6.47
CA GLU A 87 -17.63 0.11 6.93
C GLU A 87 -16.42 -0.37 7.77
N ASP A 88 -16.34 -1.68 8.02
CA ASP A 88 -15.25 -2.35 8.69
C ASP A 88 -14.24 -2.94 7.68
N MET A 89 -12.99 -3.09 8.11
CA MET A 89 -12.00 -3.88 7.38
C MET A 89 -12.22 -5.37 7.63
N ASN A 90 -12.96 -6.00 6.73
CA ASN A 90 -13.17 -7.45 6.78
C ASN A 90 -11.96 -8.19 6.18
N ILE A 91 -11.20 -8.90 7.02
CA ILE A 91 -9.97 -9.60 6.59
C ILE A 91 -10.25 -10.63 5.47
N PRO A 92 -11.32 -11.47 5.53
CA PRO A 92 -11.66 -12.37 4.44
C PRO A 92 -11.93 -11.65 3.11
N PHE A 93 -12.60 -10.49 3.14
CA PHE A 93 -12.81 -9.65 1.96
C PHE A 93 -11.48 -9.08 1.45
N LEU A 94 -10.64 -8.52 2.33
CA LEU A 94 -9.35 -7.96 1.92
C LEU A 94 -8.47 -8.98 1.19
N LYS A 95 -8.54 -10.25 1.58
CA LYS A 95 -7.79 -11.34 0.94
C LYS A 95 -8.30 -11.73 -0.45
N ASN A 96 -9.61 -11.67 -0.68
CA ASN A 96 -10.24 -12.30 -1.85
C ASN A 96 -10.98 -11.34 -2.78
N GLY A 97 -11.38 -10.16 -2.30
CA GLY A 97 -12.25 -9.22 -2.99
C GLY A 97 -11.70 -7.79 -3.06
N PHE A 98 -10.54 -7.51 -2.47
CA PHE A 98 -9.93 -6.18 -2.55
C PHE A 98 -9.24 -5.97 -3.90
N HIS A 99 -9.60 -4.87 -4.56
CA HIS A 99 -8.95 -4.41 -5.79
C HIS A 99 -7.92 -3.34 -5.46
N ARG A 100 -6.65 -3.62 -5.76
CA ARG A 100 -5.50 -2.76 -5.40
C ARG A 100 -5.27 -1.53 -6.30
N TYR A 101 -5.93 -1.44 -7.44
CA TYR A 101 -5.67 -0.38 -8.40
C TYR A 101 -6.51 0.86 -8.06
N ILE A 102 -5.85 2.01 -7.98
CA ILE A 102 -6.50 3.29 -7.74
C ILE A 102 -7.26 3.70 -9.00
N LEU A 103 -8.56 3.92 -8.87
CA LEU A 103 -9.40 4.45 -9.92
C LEU A 103 -9.46 5.98 -9.88
N ASP A 104 -9.66 6.51 -8.68
CA ASP A 104 -9.85 7.93 -8.46
C ASP A 104 -9.25 8.35 -7.12
N LEU A 105 -8.89 9.63 -7.05
CA LEU A 105 -8.31 10.25 -5.89
C LEU A 105 -8.91 11.65 -5.75
N ARG A 106 -9.47 11.91 -4.57
CA ARG A 106 -10.11 13.19 -4.25
C ARG A 106 -9.41 13.81 -3.05
N LYS A 107 -8.98 15.06 -3.19
CA LYS A 107 -8.47 15.86 -2.08
C LYS A 107 -9.67 16.42 -1.30
N ASP A 108 -9.86 15.97 -0.07
CA ASP A 108 -10.94 16.46 0.80
C ASP A 108 -10.48 17.68 1.63
N SER A 109 -9.20 17.73 2.00
CA SER A 109 -8.54 18.88 2.65
C SER A 109 -7.04 18.90 2.33
N ASP A 110 -6.27 19.85 2.88
CA ASP A 110 -4.81 19.88 2.68
C ASP A 110 -4.10 18.62 3.16
N ASP A 111 -4.59 18.03 4.25
CA ASP A 111 -4.00 16.86 4.89
C ASP A 111 -4.90 15.63 4.77
N THR A 112 -5.86 15.60 3.83
CA THR A 112 -6.80 14.48 3.72
C THR A 112 -7.12 14.13 2.27
N TYR A 113 -6.99 12.85 1.95
CA TYR A 113 -7.31 12.30 0.64
C TYR A 113 -8.20 11.08 0.75
N LEU A 114 -9.17 11.00 -0.15
CA LEU A 114 -9.93 9.79 -0.45
C LEU A 114 -9.29 9.09 -1.64
N ILE A 115 -8.90 7.84 -1.45
CA ILE A 115 -8.52 6.89 -2.51
C ILE A 115 -9.72 6.00 -2.78
N ARG A 116 -10.11 5.87 -4.05
CA ARG A 116 -11.14 4.94 -4.52
C ARG A 116 -10.52 3.85 -5.38
N THR A 117 -10.93 2.62 -5.13
CA THR A 117 -10.68 1.47 -5.99
C THR A 117 -12.00 0.93 -6.52
N VAL A 118 -11.96 -0.12 -7.33
CA VAL A 118 -13.18 -0.82 -7.78
C VAL A 118 -14.02 -1.30 -6.60
N SER A 119 -13.38 -1.70 -5.50
CA SER A 119 -14.00 -2.42 -4.40
C SER A 119 -14.17 -1.62 -3.12
N SER A 120 -13.40 -0.53 -2.95
CA SER A 120 -13.23 0.11 -1.65
C SER A 120 -12.98 1.62 -1.73
N TYR A 121 -13.28 2.30 -0.63
CA TYR A 121 -13.05 3.73 -0.40
C TYR A 121 -12.21 3.86 0.86
N MET A 122 -11.13 4.63 0.77
CA MET A 122 -10.11 4.71 1.80
C MET A 122 -9.74 6.16 2.05
N TRP A 123 -9.95 6.66 3.26
CA TRP A 123 -9.55 8.01 3.62
C TRP A 123 -8.23 7.98 4.40
N PHE A 124 -7.25 8.66 3.85
CA PHE A 124 -5.94 8.86 4.45
C PHE A 124 -5.83 10.29 4.97
N VAL A 125 -5.25 10.43 6.16
CA VAL A 125 -4.92 11.71 6.79
C VAL A 125 -3.43 11.80 7.01
N ARG A 126 -2.84 12.98 6.77
CA ARG A 126 -1.44 13.24 7.07
C ARG A 126 -1.29 13.53 8.55
N THR A 127 -0.50 12.72 9.24
CA THR A 127 -0.12 12.93 10.64
C THR A 127 1.20 13.70 10.71
N LYS A 128 1.39 14.47 11.78
CA LYS A 128 2.62 15.27 11.97
C LYS A 128 3.87 14.41 12.19
N SER A 129 3.72 13.21 12.76
CA SER A 129 4.83 12.37 13.23
C SER A 129 5.02 11.09 12.43
N GLU A 130 3.97 10.54 11.82
CA GLU A 130 4.00 9.20 11.21
C GLU A 130 3.66 9.20 9.71
N GLY A 131 3.55 10.38 9.09
CA GLY A 131 3.13 10.50 7.70
C GLY A 131 1.66 10.15 7.51
N TRP A 132 1.31 9.57 6.37
CA TRP A 132 -0.08 9.24 6.04
C TRP A 132 -0.58 8.02 6.81
N LYS A 133 -1.80 8.10 7.36
CA LYS A 133 -2.49 6.99 8.02
C LYS A 133 -3.91 6.89 7.51
N LEU A 134 -4.37 5.66 7.34
CA LEU A 134 -5.76 5.40 7.01
C LEU A 134 -6.63 5.63 8.26
N TYR A 135 -7.65 6.47 8.18
CA TYR A 135 -8.54 6.74 9.32
C TYR A 135 -10.01 6.39 9.06
N ARG A 136 -10.38 6.07 7.82
CA ARG A 136 -11.71 5.54 7.49
C ARG A 136 -11.60 4.62 6.29
N TYR A 137 -12.42 3.57 6.31
CA TYR A 137 -12.47 2.53 5.30
C TYR A 137 -13.92 2.19 4.97
N GLY A 138 -14.18 1.72 3.75
CA GLY A 138 -15.46 1.13 3.39
C GLY A 138 -15.36 0.26 2.15
N ASP A 139 -16.07 -0.86 2.16
CA ASP A 139 -16.27 -1.76 1.03
C ASP A 139 -17.52 -1.36 0.28
N LYS A 140 -17.36 -1.04 -1.00
CA LYS A 140 -18.49 -0.81 -1.90
C LYS A 140 -18.02 -0.97 -3.35
N PRO A 141 -18.42 -2.05 -4.05
CA PRO A 141 -18.18 -2.15 -5.48
C PRO A 141 -18.79 -0.94 -6.21
N ILE A 142 -18.08 -0.40 -7.18
CA ILE A 142 -18.64 0.60 -8.09
C ILE A 142 -19.69 -0.09 -8.97
N GLN A 143 -20.92 0.40 -8.90
CA GLN A 143 -22.03 0.05 -9.80
C GLN A 143 -22.10 1.05 -10.95
#